data_AF-A0A521SF84-F1
#
_entry.id   AF-A0A521SF84-F1
#
_cell.length_a   1.000
_cell.length_b   1.000
_cell.length_c   1.000
_cell.angle_alpha   90.00
_cell.angle_beta   90.00
_cell.angle_gamma   90.00
#
_symmetry.space_group_name_H-M   'P 1'
#
loop_
_entity.id
_entity.type
_entity.pdbx_description
1 polymer ?
#
loop_
_entity_poly.entity_id
_entity_poly.type
_entity_poly.pdbx_seq_one_letter_code
_entity_poly.pdbx_strand_id
1 'polypeptide(L)'
;MRTNEPAWQSLDQMAQVTAAGLAQAAAGSAFQLFHDKQFRRLAGIEQLRQVEQDRIFNELVVASIVLIMLLLEAPDLRVAGEFQDYLGGLNKRIPKAYVDHLG
;
A
#
# COMPACT_ATOMS: atom_id res chain seq x y z
N MET A 1 22.61 -11.28 23.52
CA MET A 1 21.41 -11.84 22.87
C MET A 1 20.31 -10.80 22.99
N ARG A 2 19.93 -10.11 21.90
CA ARG A 2 18.67 -9.35 21.89
C ARG A 2 17.58 -10.39 21.63
N THR A 3 16.65 -10.52 22.56
CA THR A 3 15.48 -11.38 22.40
C THR A 3 14.70 -10.90 21.17
N ASN A 4 14.46 -11.79 20.22
CA ASN A 4 13.56 -11.57 19.07
C ASN A 4 12.12 -11.57 19.58
N GLU A 5 11.77 -10.66 20.49
CA GLU A 5 10.37 -10.41 20.81
C GLU A 5 9.75 -9.65 19.64
N PRO A 6 8.56 -10.06 19.16
CA PRO A 6 7.86 -9.30 18.14
C PRO A 6 7.62 -7.88 18.66
N ALA A 7 7.79 -6.87 17.80
CA ALA A 7 7.62 -5.46 18.15
C ALA A 7 6.15 -5.06 18.47
N TRP A 8 5.26 -6.04 18.65
CA TRP A 8 3.82 -5.88 18.83
C TRP A 8 3.29 -6.82 19.90
N GLN A 9 2.37 -6.29 20.71
CA GLN A 9 1.80 -6.92 21.90
C GLN A 9 0.40 -7.51 21.64
N SER A 10 -0.17 -7.30 20.45
CA SER A 10 -1.48 -7.85 20.04
C SER A 10 -1.60 -8.00 18.53
N LEU A 11 -2.55 -8.84 18.09
CA LEU A 11 -2.92 -8.99 16.67
C LEU A 11 -3.39 -7.67 16.05
N ASP A 12 -4.08 -6.85 16.84
CA ASP A 12 -4.55 -5.52 16.42
C ASP A 12 -3.40 -4.55 16.17
N GLN A 13 -2.41 -4.54 17.05
CA GLN A 13 -1.21 -3.73 16.88
C GLN A 13 -0.39 -4.23 15.68
N MET A 14 -0.26 -5.54 15.52
CA MET A 14 0.38 -6.14 14.35
C MET A 14 -0.33 -5.73 13.06
N ALA A 15 -1.67 -5.81 13.02
CA ALA A 15 -2.46 -5.40 11.86
C ALA A 15 -2.25 -3.90 11.53
N GLN A 16 -2.18 -3.04 12.54
CA GLN A 16 -1.94 -1.61 12.34
C GLN A 16 -0.55 -1.35 11.72
N VAL A 17 0.49 -1.99 12.26
CA VAL A 17 1.87 -1.86 11.75
C VAL A 17 1.99 -2.42 10.34
N THR A 18 1.39 -3.58 10.06
CA THR A 18 1.37 -4.19 8.73
C THR A 18 0.63 -3.32 7.72
N ALA A 19 -0.53 -2.77 8.08
CA ALA A 19 -1.28 -1.86 7.21
C ALA A 19 -0.48 -0.60 6.87
N ALA A 20 0.23 -0.01 7.84
CA ALA A 20 1.11 1.13 7.62
C ALA A 20 2.28 0.77 6.69
N GLY A 21 2.91 -0.39 6.90
CA GLY A 21 3.97 -0.89 6.02
C GLY A 21 3.50 -1.12 4.58
N LEU A 22 2.29 -1.64 4.39
CA LEU A 22 1.69 -1.84 3.06
C LEU A 22 1.37 -0.51 2.37
N ALA A 23 0.81 0.46 3.10
CA ALA A 23 0.58 1.81 2.57
C ALA A 23 1.89 2.49 2.15
N GLN A 24 2.94 2.36 2.96
CA GLN A 24 4.27 2.89 2.63
C GLN A 24 4.90 2.19 1.42
N ALA A 25 4.76 0.85 1.33
CA ALA A 25 5.22 0.08 0.18
C ALA A 25 4.49 0.47 -1.12
N ALA A 26 3.18 0.74 -1.03
CA ALA A 26 2.39 1.24 -2.16
C ALA A 26 2.89 2.61 -2.63
N ALA A 27 3.10 3.55 -1.71
CA ALA A 27 3.64 4.87 -2.04
C ALA A 27 5.04 4.80 -2.65
N GLY A 28 5.92 3.96 -2.08
CA GLY A 28 7.27 3.73 -2.61
C GLY A 28 7.26 3.12 -4.02
N SER A 29 6.37 2.16 -4.27
CA SER A 29 6.21 1.53 -5.60
C SER A 29 5.67 2.53 -6.63
N ALA A 30 4.67 3.33 -6.26
CA ALA A 30 4.14 4.39 -7.10
C ALA A 30 5.20 5.46 -7.42
N PHE A 31 6.04 5.83 -6.45
CA PHE A 31 7.16 6.76 -6.65
C PHE A 31 8.19 6.21 -7.64
N GLN A 32 8.59 4.94 -7.49
CA GLN A 32 9.51 4.30 -8.43
C GLN A 32 8.93 4.25 -9.85
N LEU A 33 7.67 3.86 -10.00
CA LEU A 33 6.99 3.82 -11.29
C LEU A 33 6.86 5.22 -11.91
N PHE A 34 6.47 6.22 -11.13
CA PHE A 34 6.29 7.59 -11.60
C PHE A 34 7.60 8.23 -12.08
N HIS A 35 8.74 7.79 -11.56
CA HIS A 35 10.08 8.21 -12.00
C HIS A 35 10.70 7.32 -13.07
N ASP A 36 10.10 6.17 -13.39
CA ASP A 36 10.58 5.32 -14.46
C ASP A 36 10.47 6.01 -15.82
N LYS A 37 11.57 6.04 -16.57
CA LYS A 37 11.67 6.77 -17.84
C LYS A 37 10.75 6.19 -18.92
N GLN A 38 10.59 4.87 -18.96
CA GLN A 38 9.75 4.24 -19.97
C GLN A 38 8.27 4.51 -19.69
N PHE A 39 7.85 4.38 -18.42
CA PHE A 39 6.51 4.74 -17.98
C PHE A 39 6.19 6.21 -18.28
N ARG A 40 7.07 7.14 -17.88
CA ARG A 40 6.86 8.58 -18.11
C ARG A 40 6.73 8.92 -19.59
N ARG A 41 7.52 8.27 -20.45
CA ARG A 41 7.43 8.43 -21.90
C ARG A 41 6.12 7.87 -22.46
N LEU A 42 5.73 6.67 -22.03
CA LEU A 42 4.51 6.01 -22.50
C LEU A 42 3.24 6.77 -22.08
N ALA A 43 3.20 7.25 -20.85
CA ALA A 43 2.10 8.01 -20.30
C ALA A 43 2.15 9.51 -20.66
N GLY A 44 3.16 9.97 -21.41
CA GLY A 44 3.28 11.35 -21.86
C GLY A 44 3.46 12.38 -20.73
N ILE A 45 3.96 11.94 -19.57
CA ILE A 45 3.99 12.74 -18.32
C ILE A 45 4.74 14.06 -18.50
N GLU A 46 5.82 14.06 -19.28
CA GLU A 46 6.67 15.24 -19.50
C GLU A 46 5.96 16.39 -20.23
N GLN A 47 4.87 16.11 -20.94
CA GLN A 47 4.09 17.10 -21.67
C GLN A 47 2.96 17.70 -20.81
N LEU A 48 2.73 17.14 -19.63
CA LEU A 48 1.66 17.54 -18.74
C LEU A 48 2.11 18.68 -17.82
N ARG A 49 1.15 19.54 -17.47
CA ARG A 49 1.33 20.56 -16.42
C ARG A 49 1.61 19.88 -15.09
N GLN A 50 2.34 20.55 -14.20
CA GLN A 50 2.68 20.03 -12.88
C GLN A 50 1.46 19.50 -12.10
N VAL A 51 0.34 20.23 -12.13
CA VAL A 51 -0.90 19.81 -11.45
C VAL A 51 -1.42 18.45 -11.92
N GLU A 52 -1.31 18.17 -13.23
CA GLU A 52 -1.72 16.87 -13.78
C GLU A 52 -0.70 15.77 -13.43
N GLN A 53 0.59 16.12 -13.40
CA GLN A 53 1.64 15.20 -12.96
C GLN A 53 1.44 14.79 -11.50
N ASP A 54 1.13 15.75 -10.62
CA ASP A 54 0.85 15.52 -9.20
C ASP A 54 -0.42 14.67 -9.03
N ARG A 55 -1.46 14.94 -9.83
CA ARG A 55 -2.69 14.14 -9.85
C ARG A 55 -2.40 12.69 -10.24
N ILE A 56 -1.64 12.46 -11.30
CA ILE A 56 -1.29 11.11 -11.75
C ILE A 56 -0.49 10.38 -10.67
N PHE A 57 0.47 11.05 -10.03
CA PHE A 57 1.21 10.44 -8.93
C PHE A 57 0.27 9.99 -7.79
N ASN A 58 -0.65 10.85 -7.36
CA ASN A 58 -1.64 10.50 -6.34
C ASN A 58 -2.53 9.33 -6.77
N GLU A 59 -2.96 9.30 -8.03
CA GLU A 59 -3.75 8.19 -8.60
C GLU A 59 -2.96 6.88 -8.62
N LEU A 60 -1.64 6.91 -8.92
CA LEU A 60 -0.78 5.72 -8.86
C LEU A 60 -0.65 5.16 -7.44
N VAL A 61 -0.54 6.03 -6.44
CA VAL A 61 -0.49 5.62 -5.02
C VAL A 61 -1.80 4.95 -4.62
N VAL A 62 -2.94 5.58 -4.92
CA VAL A 62 -4.27 5.03 -4.60
C VAL A 62 -4.51 3.72 -5.35
N ALA A 63 -4.16 3.63 -6.63
CA ALA A 63 -4.30 2.41 -7.41
C ALA A 63 -3.46 1.26 -6.83
N SER A 64 -2.25 1.55 -6.36
CA SER A 64 -1.38 0.56 -5.70
C SER A 64 -1.97 0.07 -4.38
N ILE A 65 -2.56 0.97 -3.58
CA ILE A 65 -3.27 0.61 -2.35
C ILE A 65 -4.47 -0.30 -2.65
N VAL A 66 -5.29 0.07 -3.63
CA VAL A 66 -6.46 -0.73 -4.04
C VAL A 66 -6.03 -2.11 -4.54
N LEU A 67 -4.95 -2.20 -5.31
CA LEU A 67 -4.44 -3.49 -5.79
C LEU A 67 -4.01 -4.39 -4.62
N ILE A 68 -3.34 -3.84 -3.61
CA ILE A 68 -2.98 -4.59 -2.39
C ILE A 68 -4.25 -5.07 -1.69
N MET A 69 -5.25 -4.20 -1.52
CA MET A 69 -6.51 -4.59 -0.87
C MET A 69 -7.20 -5.75 -1.59
N LEU A 70 -7.31 -5.65 -2.92
CA LEU A 70 -7.88 -6.71 -3.76
C LEU A 70 -7.10 -8.02 -3.65
N LEU A 71 -5.77 -7.96 -3.59
CA LEU A 71 -4.93 -9.14 -3.38
C LEU A 71 -5.19 -9.80 -2.03
N LEU A 72 -5.35 -9.03 -0.96
CA LEU A 72 -5.63 -9.55 0.38
C LEU A 72 -7.04 -10.16 0.51
N GLU A 73 -7.98 -9.70 -0.33
CA GLU A 73 -9.34 -10.25 -0.45
C GLU A 73 -9.46 -11.44 -1.41
N ALA A 74 -8.40 -11.76 -2.15
CA ALA A 74 -8.45 -12.76 -3.20
C ALA A 74 -8.74 -14.15 -2.62
N PRO A 75 -9.83 -14.83 -3.04
CA PRO A 75 -10.28 -16.10 -2.44
C PRO A 75 -9.32 -17.26 -2.76
N ASP A 76 -8.50 -17.11 -3.80
CA ASP A 76 -7.47 -18.05 -4.24
C ASP A 76 -6.11 -17.81 -3.55
N LEU A 77 -6.00 -16.78 -2.71
CA LEU A 77 -4.86 -16.59 -1.83
C LEU A 77 -4.80 -17.80 -0.88
N ARG A 78 -3.83 -18.69 -1.10
CA ARG A 78 -3.66 -19.92 -0.33
C ARG A 78 -3.14 -19.61 1.07
N VAL A 79 -4.02 -19.16 1.94
CA VAL A 79 -3.75 -18.85 3.35
C VAL A 79 -4.58 -19.79 4.22
N ALA A 80 -4.04 -20.21 5.37
CA ALA A 80 -4.82 -20.99 6.32
C ALA A 80 -6.05 -20.17 6.78
N GLY A 81 -7.20 -20.84 6.98
CA GLY A 81 -8.48 -20.16 7.26
C GLY A 81 -8.43 -19.20 8.45
N GLU A 82 -7.59 -19.48 9.45
CA GLU A 82 -7.33 -18.63 10.63
C GLU A 82 -6.74 -17.24 10.30
N PHE A 83 -6.12 -17.08 9.13
CA PHE A 83 -5.58 -15.79 8.69
C PHE A 83 -6.56 -14.99 7.82
N GLN A 84 -7.68 -15.57 7.37
CA GLN A 84 -8.62 -14.86 6.49
C GLN A 84 -9.22 -13.63 7.18
N ASP A 85 -9.61 -13.77 8.45
CA ASP A 85 -10.13 -12.64 9.24
C ASP A 85 -9.08 -11.56 9.48
N TYR A 86 -7.83 -11.97 9.70
CA TYR A 86 -6.70 -11.04 9.85
C TYR A 86 -6.46 -10.24 8.57
N LEU A 87 -6.43 -10.90 7.41
CA LEU A 87 -6.24 -10.26 6.11
C LEU A 87 -7.42 -9.35 5.73
N GLY A 88 -8.65 -9.77 5.97
CA GLY A 88 -9.83 -8.91 5.81
C GLY A 88 -9.82 -7.71 6.76
N GLY A 89 -9.24 -7.87 7.95
CA GLY A 89 -9.00 -6.77 8.89
C GLY A 89 -8.00 -5.74 8.38
N LEU A 90 -6.93 -6.17 7.69
CA LEU A 90 -5.95 -5.27 7.07
C LEU A 90 -6.57 -4.37 6.02
N ASN A 91 -7.47 -4.90 5.17
CA ASN A 91 -8.13 -4.12 4.12
C ASN A 91 -8.89 -2.90 4.64
N LYS A 92 -9.47 -3.00 5.83
CA LYS A 92 -10.16 -1.86 6.45
C LYS A 92 -9.21 -0.82 7.03
N ARG A 93 -7.97 -1.22 7.35
CA ARG A 93 -6.96 -0.39 8.04
C ARG A 93 -6.00 0.28 7.06
N ILE A 94 -5.72 -0.31 5.90
CA ILE A 94 -4.79 0.26 4.90
C ILE A 94 -5.23 1.66 4.41
N PRO A 95 -6.50 1.91 4.01
CA PRO A 95 -6.92 3.25 3.59
C PRO A 95 -6.75 4.30 4.68
N LYS A 96 -7.07 3.93 5.93
CA LYS A 96 -6.91 4.82 7.09
C LYS A 96 -5.44 5.13 7.34
N ALA A 97 -4.57 4.12 7.32
CA ALA A 97 -3.14 4.30 7.54
C ALA A 97 -2.51 5.23 6.48
N TYR A 98 -2.98 5.16 5.24
CA TYR A 98 -2.55 6.09 4.19
C TYR A 98 -3.01 7.52 4.47
N VAL A 99 -4.28 7.73 4.80
CA VAL A 99 -4.82 9.07 5.12
C VAL A 99 -4.10 9.69 6.33
N ASP A 100 -3.87 8.91 7.39
CA ASP A 100 -3.17 9.36 8.60
C ASP A 100 -1.70 9.76 8.30
N HIS A 101 -1.08 9.25 7.23
CA HIS A 101 0.27 9.64 6.81
C HIS A 101 0.32 10.96 6.01
N LEU A 102 -0.82 11.41 5.49
CA LEU A 102 -0.92 12.65 4.71
C LEU A 102 -1.14 13.91 5.56
N GLY A 103 -1.48 13.75 6.84
CA GLY A 103 -1.71 14.83 7.81
C GLY A 103 -0.55 15.02 8.79
#